data_AF-A0A958VMY1-F1
#
_entry.id   AF-A0A958VMY1-F1
#
_cell.length_a   1.000
_cell.length_b   1.000
_cell.length_c   1.000
_cell.angle_alpha   90.00
_cell.angle_beta   90.00
_cell.angle_gamma   90.00
#
_symmetry.space_group_name_H-M   'P 1'
#
loop_
_entity.id
_entity.type
_entity.pdbx_description
1 polymer ?
#
loop_
_entity_poly.entity_id
_entity_poly.type
_entity_poly.pdbx_seq_one_letter_code
_entity_poly.pdbx_strand_id
1 'polypeptide(L)'
;MDRGLGAQQIDLAVAHLGALGPVPTFFLVECKYWEVPVDSAAVGYFLNTCKDRRVKLGVIISKHGITGDPQEASAAHSLAFGASLLGVHLVVLKESDLLAVTSDGDFVEMLVMAWMEAAATGGVGRPS
;
A
#
# COMPACT_ATOMS: atom_id res chain seq x y z
N MET A 1 -25.88 -14.48 10.75
CA MET A 1 -24.67 -14.32 11.57
C MET A 1 -23.66 -15.33 11.07
N ASP A 2 -22.79 -14.90 10.16
CA ASP A 2 -21.68 -15.71 9.69
C ASP A 2 -20.49 -15.47 10.62
N ARG A 3 -20.04 -16.51 11.32
CA ARG A 3 -18.84 -16.47 12.16
C ARG A 3 -17.69 -17.02 11.32
N GLY A 4 -17.16 -16.17 10.44
CA GLY A 4 -15.92 -16.45 9.71
C GLY A 4 -14.72 -16.39 10.65
N LEU A 5 -14.25 -17.55 11.12
CA LEU A 5 -12.95 -17.69 11.75
C LEU A 5 -11.86 -17.58 10.68
N GLY A 6 -11.08 -16.49 10.72
CA GLY A 6 -9.61 -16.60 10.77
C GLY A 6 -8.80 -16.81 9.49
N ALA A 7 -9.30 -16.48 8.29
CA ALA A 7 -8.43 -16.31 7.12
C ALA A 7 -8.28 -14.82 6.81
N GLN A 8 -7.08 -14.29 7.04
CA GLN A 8 -6.67 -12.95 6.64
C GLN A 8 -6.74 -12.86 5.10
N GLN A 9 -7.88 -12.42 4.58
CA GLN A 9 -8.11 -12.30 3.15
C GLN A 9 -7.26 -11.15 2.61
N ILE A 10 -6.48 -11.45 1.59
CA ILE A 10 -5.75 -10.46 0.79
C ILE A 10 -6.38 -10.48 -0.59
N ASP A 11 -6.68 -9.31 -1.13
CA ASP A 11 -7.36 -9.20 -2.41
C ASP A 11 -6.48 -9.64 -3.58
N LEU A 12 -5.19 -9.29 -3.55
CA LEU A 12 -4.24 -9.72 -4.58
C LEU A 12 -2.83 -9.91 -4.02
N ALA A 13 -2.16 -10.98 -4.46
CA ALA A 13 -0.73 -11.19 -4.26
C ALA A 13 -0.02 -11.12 -5.61
N VAL A 14 1.04 -10.32 -5.71
CA VAL A 14 1.75 -10.06 -6.95
C VAL A 14 3.16 -10.62 -6.86
N ALA A 15 3.59 -11.31 -7.92
CA ALA A 15 4.97 -11.70 -8.12
C ALA A 15 5.45 -11.27 -9.51
N HIS A 16 6.68 -10.78 -9.62
CA HIS A 16 7.31 -10.48 -10.91
C HIS A 16 8.79 -10.87 -10.93
N LEU A 17 9.32 -11.12 -12.13
CA LEU A 17 10.71 -11.52 -12.36
C LEU A 17 11.53 -10.35 -12.95
N GLY A 18 11.34 -9.14 -12.40
CA GLY A 18 12.04 -7.91 -12.84
C GLY A 18 11.25 -6.97 -13.76
N ALA A 19 10.04 -7.34 -14.18
CA ALA A 19 9.20 -6.50 -15.04
C ALA A 19 8.84 -5.12 -14.44
N LEU A 20 8.82 -4.99 -13.11
CA LEU A 20 8.54 -3.74 -12.39
C LEU A 20 9.81 -3.03 -11.90
N GLY A 21 10.95 -3.27 -12.58
CA GLY A 21 12.22 -2.65 -12.25
C GLY A 21 12.66 -2.92 -10.81
N PRO A 22 12.94 -1.87 -10.00
CA PRO A 22 13.48 -2.03 -8.66
C PRO A 22 12.44 -2.40 -7.58
N VAL A 23 11.14 -2.39 -7.90
CA VAL A 23 10.05 -2.74 -6.97
C VAL A 23 10.27 -4.16 -6.41
N PRO A 24 9.94 -4.43 -5.13
CA PRO A 24 10.06 -5.77 -4.55
C PRO A 24 9.32 -6.83 -5.38
N THR A 25 10.01 -7.93 -5.68
CA THR A 25 9.52 -8.99 -6.59
C THR A 25 8.28 -9.71 -6.10
N PHE A 26 7.95 -9.60 -4.81
CA PHE A 26 6.73 -10.11 -4.21
C PHE A 26 6.13 -9.08 -3.26
N PHE A 27 4.85 -8.76 -3.45
CA PHE A 27 4.11 -7.81 -2.63
C PHE A 27 2.63 -8.15 -2.55
N LEU A 28 1.94 -7.56 -1.57
CA LEU A 28 0.51 -7.77 -1.34
C LEU A 28 -0.25 -6.50 -1.65
N VAL A 29 -1.50 -6.66 -2.08
CA VAL A 29 -2.39 -5.57 -2.42
C VAL A 29 -3.73 -5.78 -1.73
N GLU A 30 -4.24 -4.71 -1.13
CA GLU A 30 -5.58 -4.62 -0.59
C GLU A 30 -6.35 -3.52 -1.32
N CYS A 31 -7.61 -3.78 -1.68
CA CYS A 31 -8.48 -2.83 -2.36
C CYS A 31 -9.64 -2.42 -1.44
N LYS A 32 -9.71 -1.13 -1.11
CA LYS A 32 -10.75 -0.54 -0.25
C LYS A 32 -11.47 0.58 -1.00
N TYR A 33 -12.50 0.21 -1.75
CA TYR A 33 -13.35 1.15 -2.49
C TYR A 33 -14.47 1.71 -1.59
N TRP A 34 -14.07 2.50 -0.59
CA TRP A 34 -14.98 3.15 0.35
C TRP A 34 -15.16 4.62 -0.02
N GLU A 35 -16.33 5.20 0.30
CA GLU A 35 -16.62 6.64 0.11
C GLU A 35 -15.90 7.54 1.12
N VAL A 36 -15.14 6.96 2.05
CA VAL A 36 -14.30 7.67 3.01
C VAL A 36 -12.87 7.11 2.96
N PRO A 37 -11.85 7.87 3.37
CA PRO A 37 -10.48 7.36 3.45
C PRO A 37 -10.40 6.11 4.34
N VAL A 38 -9.50 5.18 3.99
CA VAL A 38 -9.28 3.96 4.77
C VAL A 38 -8.78 4.32 6.17
N ASP A 39 -9.47 3.81 7.19
CA ASP A 39 -9.13 4.09 8.57
C ASP A 39 -7.82 3.41 9.03
N SER A 40 -7.29 3.89 10.16
CA SER A 40 -6.05 3.37 10.72
C SER A 40 -6.16 1.91 11.17
N ALA A 41 -7.34 1.43 11.54
CA ALA A 41 -7.52 0.05 11.98
C ALA A 41 -7.36 -0.92 10.80
N ALA A 42 -7.99 -0.62 9.66
CA ALA A 42 -7.84 -1.38 8.43
C ALA A 42 -6.41 -1.31 7.89
N VAL A 43 -5.78 -0.13 7.88
CA VAL A 43 -4.37 0.01 7.48
C VAL A 43 -3.45 -0.79 8.40
N GLY A 44 -3.62 -0.69 9.72
CA GLY A 44 -2.83 -1.44 10.70
C GLY A 44 -2.96 -2.95 10.54
N TYR A 45 -4.17 -3.45 10.29
CA TYR A 45 -4.43 -4.86 10.02
C TYR A 45 -3.68 -5.34 8.76
N PHE A 46 -3.72 -4.57 7.68
CA PHE A 46 -2.99 -4.88 6.45
C PHE A 46 -1.46 -4.80 6.62
N LEU A 47 -0.95 -3.85 7.40
CA LEU A 47 0.49 -3.77 7.68
C LEU A 47 0.96 -4.96 8.55
N ASN A 48 0.16 -5.38 9.54
CA ASN A 48 0.43 -6.60 10.31
C ASN A 48 0.46 -7.83 9.41
N THR A 49 -0.52 -7.94 8.51
CA THR A 49 -0.54 -8.96 7.47
C THR A 49 0.75 -9.01 6.65
N CYS A 50 1.23 -7.86 6.20
CA CYS A 50 2.45 -7.77 5.42
C CYS A 50 3.68 -8.22 6.23
N LYS A 51 3.78 -7.79 7.49
CA LYS A 51 4.85 -8.17 8.42
C LYS A 51 4.86 -9.68 8.68
N ASP A 52 3.71 -10.27 8.97
CA ASP A 52 3.58 -11.71 9.26
C ASP A 52 4.01 -12.57 8.07
N ARG A 53 3.78 -12.08 6.85
CA ARG A 53 4.17 -12.72 5.59
C ARG A 53 5.56 -12.31 5.10
N ARG A 54 6.27 -11.44 5.83
CA ARG A 54 7.61 -10.91 5.51
C ARG A 54 7.70 -10.28 4.12
N VAL A 55 6.61 -9.64 3.65
CA VAL A 55 6.64 -8.88 2.39
C VAL A 55 7.19 -7.48 2.65
N LYS A 56 7.98 -6.97 1.72
CA LYS A 56 8.65 -5.66 1.86
C LYS A 56 7.79 -4.48 1.39
N LEU A 57 6.75 -4.78 0.61
CA LEU A 57 5.83 -3.80 0.06
C LEU A 57 4.39 -4.28 0.28
N GLY A 58 3.58 -3.39 0.84
CA GLY A 58 2.12 -3.46 0.80
C GLY A 58 1.58 -2.32 -0.04
N VAL A 59 0.58 -2.59 -0.86
CA VAL A 59 -0.13 -1.59 -1.65
C VAL A 59 -1.58 -1.53 -1.21
N ILE A 60 -2.10 -0.35 -0.92
CA ILE A 60 -3.53 -0.12 -0.75
C ILE A 60 -4.04 0.64 -1.97
N ILE A 61 -5.00 0.05 -2.66
CA ILE A 61 -5.82 0.75 -3.66
C ILE A 61 -7.06 1.27 -2.94
N SER A 62 -7.36 2.56 -3.09
CA SER A 62 -8.50 3.18 -2.41
C SER A 62 -9.14 4.26 -3.26
N LYS A 63 -10.41 4.61 -3.00
CA LYS A 63 -11.04 5.75 -3.68
C LYS A 63 -10.49 7.08 -3.17
N HIS A 64 -10.35 7.21 -1.85
CA HIS A 64 -10.05 8.49 -1.18
C HIS A 64 -8.73 8.51 -0.39
N GLY A 65 -7.86 7.51 -0.56
CA GLY A 65 -6.62 7.40 0.21
C GLY A 65 -6.86 6.81 1.61
N ILE A 66 -6.00 7.20 2.55
CA ILE A 66 -6.04 6.75 3.95
C ILE A 66 -6.23 7.94 4.88
N THR A 67 -6.70 7.68 6.10
CA THR A 67 -6.87 8.69 7.16
C THR A 67 -5.55 9.28 7.66
N GLY A 68 -5.58 10.54 8.11
CA GLY A 68 -4.45 11.25 8.71
C GLY A 68 -3.74 12.20 7.76
N ASP A 69 -2.68 12.81 8.30
CA ASP A 69 -1.85 13.79 7.59
C ASP A 69 -0.42 13.23 7.46
N PRO A 70 0.14 13.16 6.24
CA PRO A 70 1.52 12.75 6.03
C PRO A 70 2.56 13.67 6.71
N GLN A 71 2.33 14.98 6.76
CA GLN A 71 3.29 15.94 7.32
C GLN A 71 3.39 15.83 8.84
N GLU A 72 2.26 15.57 9.49
CA GLU A 72 2.17 15.37 10.93
C GLU A 72 2.31 13.89 11.33
N ALA A 73 2.54 13.00 10.35
CA ALA A 73 2.58 11.55 10.50
C ALA A 73 1.44 11.00 11.38
N SER A 74 0.21 11.46 11.18
CA SER A 74 -0.93 11.15 12.06
C SER A 74 -1.79 9.98 11.55
N ALA A 75 -2.57 9.35 12.43
CA ALA A 75 -3.48 8.25 12.11
C ALA A 75 -2.81 7.13 11.28
N ALA A 76 -3.27 6.85 10.05
CA ALA A 76 -2.74 5.74 9.26
C ALA A 76 -1.31 5.99 8.78
N HIS A 77 -0.89 7.26 8.67
CA HIS A 77 0.49 7.61 8.34
C HIS A 77 1.47 7.23 9.45
N SER A 78 1.09 7.36 10.73
CA SER A 78 1.92 6.92 11.86
C SER A 78 2.21 5.43 11.80
N LEU A 79 1.22 4.63 11.38
CA LEU A 79 1.33 3.18 11.27
C LEU A 79 2.25 2.77 10.12
N ALA A 80 2.14 3.46 8.98
CA ALA A 80 3.04 3.24 7.85
C ALA A 80 4.50 3.53 8.23
N PHE A 81 4.74 4.63 8.96
CA PHE A 81 6.06 4.97 9.48
C PHE A 81 6.58 3.90 10.45
N GLY A 82 5.75 3.44 11.39
CA GLY A 82 6.13 2.36 12.30
C GLY A 82 6.43 1.03 11.57
N ALA A 83 5.71 0.72 10.49
CA ALA A 83 5.93 -0.49 9.70
C ALA A 83 7.22 -0.41 8.85
N SER A 84 7.60 0.77 8.36
CA SER A 84 8.81 0.95 7.56
C SER A 84 10.09 0.73 8.37
N LEU A 85 10.08 1.06 9.67
CA LEU A 85 11.16 0.71 10.61
C LEU A 85 11.36 -0.82 10.73
N LEU A 86 10.35 -1.61 10.37
CA LEU A 86 10.39 -3.07 10.33
C LEU A 86 10.60 -3.62 8.90
N GLY A 87 10.90 -2.74 7.93
CA GLY A 87 11.18 -3.10 6.54
C GLY A 87 9.95 -3.32 5.66
N VAL A 88 8.76 -2.87 6.09
CA VAL A 88 7.54 -2.91 5.29
C VAL A 88 7.15 -1.50 4.86
N HIS A 89 7.23 -1.23 3.56
CA HIS A 89 6.85 0.06 2.98
C HIS A 89 5.42 0.02 2.46
N LEU A 90 4.67 1.11 2.67
CA LEU A 90 3.29 1.25 2.22
C LEU A 90 3.19 2.21 1.04
N VAL A 91 2.62 1.72 -0.05
CA VAL A 91 2.16 2.56 -1.16
C VAL A 91 0.64 2.67 -1.10
N VAL A 92 0.11 3.88 -1.33
CA VAL A 92 -1.32 4.10 -1.47
C VAL A 92 -1.60 4.66 -2.86
N LEU A 93 -2.37 3.92 -3.65
CA LEU A 93 -2.86 4.36 -4.95
C LEU A 93 -4.33 4.75 -4.84
N LYS A 94 -4.69 5.92 -5.36
CA LYS A 94 -6.08 6.35 -5.49
C LYS A 94 -6.68 5.90 -6.82
N GLU A 95 -8.00 5.87 -6.88
CA GLU A 95 -8.75 5.68 -8.14
C GLU A 95 -8.28 6.66 -9.22
N SER A 96 -8.07 7.93 -8.88
CA SER A 96 -7.57 8.95 -9.80
C SER A 96 -6.22 8.59 -10.41
N ASP A 97 -5.34 7.96 -9.64
CA ASP A 97 -3.99 7.63 -10.07
C ASP A 97 -4.05 6.50 -11.09
N LEU A 98 -4.90 5.49 -10.84
CA LEU A 98 -5.14 4.40 -11.78
C LEU A 98 -5.82 4.87 -13.07
N LEU A 99 -6.73 5.84 -12.99
CA LEU A 99 -7.39 6.41 -14.17
C LEU A 99 -6.44 7.29 -15.02
N ALA A 100 -5.34 7.77 -14.44
CA ALA A 100 -4.33 8.54 -15.15
C ALA A 100 -3.34 7.65 -15.92
N VAL A 101 -3.30 6.34 -15.63
CA VAL A 101 -2.46 5.37 -16.33
C VAL A 101 -3.01 5.11 -17.74
N THR A 102 -2.22 5.43 -18.77
CA THR A 102 -2.60 5.22 -20.18
C THR A 102 -1.80 4.11 -20.86
N SER A 103 -0.69 3.70 -20.26
CA SER A 103 0.18 2.62 -20.72
C SER A 103 0.67 1.74 -19.56
N ASP A 104 1.19 0.55 -19.88
CA ASP A 104 1.92 -0.28 -18.93
C ASP A 104 3.18 0.41 -18.40
N GLY A 105 3.86 1.19 -19.25
CA GLY A 105 4.98 2.06 -18.86
C GLY A 105 4.59 3.05 -17.77
N ASP A 106 3.46 3.74 -17.93
CA ASP A 106 2.95 4.72 -16.95
C ASP A 106 2.70 4.04 -15.60
N PHE A 107 2.10 2.84 -15.63
CA PHE A 107 1.84 2.07 -14.42
C PHE A 107 3.13 1.69 -13.69
N VAL A 108 4.13 1.21 -14.43
CA VAL A 108 5.42 0.84 -13.86
C VAL A 108 6.12 2.05 -13.27
N GLU A 109 6.19 3.16 -14.00
CA GLU A 109 6.81 4.40 -13.52
C GLU A 109 6.12 4.91 -12.26
N MET A 110 4.79 5.01 -12.27
CA MET A 110 3.98 5.41 -11.12
C MET A 110 4.28 4.55 -9.89
N LEU A 111 4.28 3.22 -10.04
CA LEU A 111 4.52 2.31 -8.91
C LEU A 111 5.97 2.40 -8.41
N VAL A 112 6.94 2.52 -9.31
CA VAL A 112 8.36 2.70 -8.95
C VAL A 112 8.56 3.97 -8.16
N MET A 113 8.03 5.10 -8.63
CA MET A 113 8.18 6.40 -7.97
C MET A 113 7.52 6.41 -6.60
N ALA A 114 6.29 5.91 -6.49
CA ALA A 114 5.59 5.81 -5.21
C ALA A 114 6.36 4.88 -4.23
N TRP A 115 6.83 3.73 -4.69
CA TRP A 115 7.60 2.83 -3.83
C TRP A 115 8.93 3.45 -3.39
N MET A 116 9.65 4.14 -4.29
CA MET A 116 10.90 4.83 -3.96
C MET A 116 10.68 5.91 -2.90
N GLU A 117 9.59 6.68 -2.98
CA GLU A 117 9.22 7.65 -1.95
C GLU A 117 9.00 6.96 -0.59
N ALA A 118 8.21 5.89 -0.55
CA ALA A 118 7.96 5.13 0.68
C ALA A 118 9.24 4.54 1.27
N ALA A 119 10.12 4.03 0.41
CA ALA A 119 11.40 3.44 0.80
C ALA A 119 12.40 4.47 1.31
N ALA A 120 12.46 5.65 0.70
CA ALA A 120 13.40 6.71 1.05
C ALA A 120 12.99 7.47 2.32
N THR A 121 11.69 7.65 2.53
CA THR A 121 11.16 8.49 3.64
C THR A 121 10.70 7.66 4.84
N GLY A 122 10.38 6.38 4.64
CA GLY A 122 9.66 5.56 5.60
C GLY A 122 8.18 5.94 5.74
N GLY A 123 7.70 6.98 5.03
CA GLY A 123 6.31 7.39 5.00
C GLY A 123 5.47 6.55 4.02
N VAL A 124 4.29 7.09 3.68
CA VAL A 124 3.42 6.51 2.66
C VAL A 124 3.84 7.03 1.30
N GLY A 125 4.19 6.13 0.40
CA GLY A 125 4.48 6.47 -0.99
C GLY A 125 3.23 6.69 -1.81
N ARG A 126 3.24 7.71 -2.67
CA ARG A 126 2.12 8.07 -3.55
C ARG A 126 2.63 8.53 -4.92
N PRO A 127 1.83 8.36 -5.97
CA PRO A 127 2.06 9.06 -7.23
C PRO A 127 2.04 10.57 -7.01
N SER A 128 2.99 11.28 -7.63
CA SER A 128 3.08 12.75 -7.63
C SER A 128 2.13 13.41 -8.62
#